data_AF-A0AAN8FP55-F1
#
_entry.id   AF-A0AAN8FP55-F1
#
_cell.length_a   1.000
_cell.length_b   1.000
_cell.length_c   1.000
_cell.angle_alpha   90.00
_cell.angle_beta   90.00
_cell.angle_gamma   90.00
#
_symmetry.space_group_name_H-M   'P 1'
#
loop_
_entity.id
_entity.type
_entity.pdbx_description
1 polymer ?
#
loop_
_entity_poly.entity_id
_entity_poly.type
_entity_poly.pdbx_seq_one_letter_code
_entity_poly.pdbx_strand_id
1 'polypeptide(L)'
;HLDANISMEGVEGDSKDSCDALFRTIQWIRTLFNVFAEEQACPSVDSGTLDELWTKKFLLMFECQKELFSKVKGKFVDVSVFQLSALGQWSLPDRTPLSMVTVVATEVKKKPVKKAPKRKRAAPAEETENVEDILPPTQAVPSIEKGSKRRSGKNIMLAKMTTCMKTMKLSAVVKLLKNQELAPMDIALIVIVNLDALIFILMHGRRRATISLIEHLLEILVQVCPRVGKKALPWTRGEASGICIHGDLALISSEIEKVPHYFRSHITPLPSDSDAVTSRKKSRREKLMETIEHCILQEDGERSAGSEADVSVYGYLVDVCDQVPNVNVAIAVLDCISVIRSPSEELSNKMARHTLGFLKKEWVDKEGKPIKGAGLTSAVRKMLSHYLRLRPVNYRLCAIQWILAKKLADLNLRTWSIAAGCVALFGLMLRVRELRNTSLLVTAIKEGRRFLAMMCNKNSSFMYLLEEKTRLASVTEQVVEIIKSVQIGNRNFQNICVHAKVCALVANV
;
A
#
# COMPACT_ATOMS: atom_id res chain seq x y z
N HIS A 1 38.80 10.18 -11.02
CA HIS A 1 37.97 9.69 -12.13
C HIS A 1 37.37 8.34 -11.76
N LEU A 2 36.19 8.32 -11.14
CA LEU A 2 35.45 7.10 -10.75
C LEU A 2 34.15 6.94 -11.56
N ASP A 3 34.02 7.66 -12.68
CA ASP A 3 32.91 7.47 -13.61
C ASP A 3 33.15 6.23 -14.47
N ALA A 4 32.74 5.08 -13.96
CA ALA A 4 32.33 3.98 -14.83
C ALA A 4 31.09 4.47 -15.59
N ASN A 5 31.31 5.01 -16.80
CA ASN A 5 30.26 5.42 -17.73
C ASN A 5 29.49 4.17 -18.17
N ILE A 6 28.40 3.89 -17.46
CA ILE A 6 27.39 2.96 -17.95
C ILE A 6 26.56 3.75 -18.95
N SER A 7 26.94 3.66 -20.23
CA SER A 7 26.11 4.18 -21.31
C SER A 7 24.88 3.28 -21.47
N MET A 8 23.70 3.90 -21.55
CA MET A 8 22.45 3.24 -21.90
C MET A 8 22.24 3.21 -23.43
N GLU A 9 23.21 3.69 -24.23
CA GLU A 9 23.18 3.61 -25.69
C GLU A 9 23.11 2.14 -26.12
N GLY A 10 22.04 1.78 -26.83
CA GLY A 10 21.76 0.41 -27.28
C GLY A 10 20.69 -0.35 -26.48
N VAL A 11 20.11 0.24 -25.43
CA VAL A 11 18.97 -0.36 -24.69
C VAL A 11 17.62 -0.08 -25.37
N GLU A 12 17.62 0.71 -26.45
CA GLU A 12 16.47 1.06 -27.28
C GLU A 12 16.01 -0.13 -28.13
N GLY A 13 15.26 -1.03 -27.51
CA GLY A 13 14.60 -2.14 -28.18
C GLY A 13 13.78 -2.96 -27.19
N ASP A 14 12.65 -3.50 -27.64
CA ASP A 14 11.82 -4.42 -26.84
C ASP A 14 12.39 -5.86 -26.89
N SER A 15 13.72 -6.01 -26.94
CA SER A 15 14.39 -7.30 -27.04
C SER A 15 14.60 -7.92 -25.65
N LYS A 16 14.69 -9.25 -25.60
CA LYS A 16 15.02 -9.99 -24.37
C LYS A 16 16.35 -9.50 -23.78
N ASP A 17 17.33 -9.25 -24.64
CA ASP A 17 18.65 -8.78 -24.24
C ASP A 17 18.60 -7.42 -23.57
N SER A 18 17.67 -6.55 -23.99
CA SER A 18 17.41 -5.26 -23.33
C SER A 18 16.87 -5.44 -21.90
N CYS A 19 15.89 -6.33 -21.71
CA CYS A 19 15.39 -6.66 -20.37
C CYS A 19 16.48 -7.31 -19.48
N ASP A 20 17.30 -8.19 -20.04
CA ASP A 20 18.40 -8.82 -19.33
C ASP A 20 19.48 -7.80 -18.93
N ALA A 21 19.81 -6.86 -19.81
CA ALA A 21 20.71 -5.75 -19.52
C ALA A 21 20.16 -4.85 -18.40
N LEU A 22 18.91 -4.42 -18.48
CA LEU A 22 18.24 -3.66 -17.42
C LEU A 22 18.27 -4.40 -16.08
N PHE A 23 17.92 -5.68 -16.07
CA PHE A 23 17.94 -6.50 -14.86
C PHE A 23 19.35 -6.60 -14.26
N ARG A 24 20.38 -6.86 -15.09
CA ARG A 24 21.78 -6.95 -14.64
C ARG A 24 22.29 -5.61 -14.10
N THR A 25 21.95 -4.50 -14.75
CA THR A 25 22.29 -3.14 -14.27
C THR A 25 21.66 -2.87 -12.92
N ILE A 26 20.39 -3.23 -12.70
CA ILE A 26 19.72 -3.12 -11.40
C ILE A 26 20.47 -3.96 -10.35
N GLN A 27 20.82 -5.22 -10.64
CA GLN A 27 21.56 -6.06 -9.70
C GLN A 27 22.94 -5.49 -9.37
N TRP A 28 23.62 -4.95 -10.36
CA TRP A 28 24.95 -4.38 -10.19
C TRP A 28 24.88 -3.15 -9.29
N ILE A 29 23.97 -2.21 -9.57
CA ILE A 29 23.80 -1.02 -8.72
C ILE A 29 23.41 -1.39 -7.28
N ARG A 30 22.48 -2.35 -7.09
CA ARG A 30 22.15 -2.85 -5.74
C ARG A 30 23.35 -3.48 -5.05
N THR A 31 24.19 -4.20 -5.79
CA THR A 31 25.42 -4.79 -5.24
C THR A 31 26.39 -3.70 -4.83
N LEU A 32 26.58 -2.65 -5.64
CA LEU A 32 27.41 -1.50 -5.27
C LEU A 32 26.89 -0.82 -4.00
N PHE A 33 25.59 -0.55 -3.92
CA PHE A 33 25.00 0.02 -2.72
C PHE A 33 25.27 -0.84 -1.48
N ASN A 34 25.12 -2.16 -1.61
CA ASN A 34 25.35 -3.07 -0.49
C ASN A 34 26.83 -3.17 -0.06
N VAL A 35 27.78 -2.96 -0.98
CA VAL A 35 29.21 -2.94 -0.69
C VAL A 35 29.60 -1.61 -0.04
N PHE A 36 29.25 -0.48 -0.67
CA PHE A 36 29.62 0.85 -0.21
C PHE A 36 28.79 1.36 0.98
N ALA A 37 27.71 0.68 1.36
CA ALA A 37 26.97 1.01 2.57
C ALA A 37 27.75 0.68 3.85
N GLU A 38 28.66 -0.31 3.79
CA GLU A 38 29.41 -0.78 4.95
C GLU A 38 30.76 -0.08 5.12
N GLU A 39 31.33 0.45 4.03
CA GLU A 39 32.58 1.20 4.11
C GLU A 39 32.37 2.58 4.75
N GLN A 40 32.89 2.73 5.97
CA GLN A 40 32.99 4.01 6.68
C GLN A 40 34.02 4.90 5.97
N ALA A 41 33.54 5.63 4.97
CA ALA A 41 34.30 6.62 4.19
C ALA A 41 35.44 6.05 3.34
N CYS A 42 35.41 6.36 2.05
CA CYS A 42 36.61 6.26 1.23
C CYS A 42 37.45 7.50 1.53
N PRO A 43 38.60 7.41 2.22
CA PRO A 43 39.31 8.58 2.75
C PRO A 43 39.80 9.56 1.67
N SER A 44 39.78 9.15 0.40
CA SER A 44 40.17 9.95 -0.75
C SER A 44 39.02 10.68 -1.46
N VAL A 45 37.76 10.45 -1.05
CA VAL A 45 36.57 11.04 -1.69
C VAL A 45 35.80 11.82 -0.64
N ASP A 46 35.50 13.09 -0.92
CA ASP A 46 34.67 13.88 -0.03
C ASP A 46 33.24 13.30 0.09
N SER A 47 32.58 13.55 1.22
CA SER A 47 31.25 12.98 1.50
C SER A 47 30.21 13.46 0.49
N GLY A 48 30.29 14.72 0.05
CA GLY A 48 29.35 15.32 -0.89
C GLY A 48 29.36 14.64 -2.26
N THR A 49 30.54 14.36 -2.82
CA THR A 49 30.70 13.63 -4.09
C THR A 49 30.17 12.21 -3.96
N LEU A 50 30.40 11.56 -2.82
CA LEU A 50 29.87 10.22 -2.58
C LEU A 50 28.33 10.25 -2.51
N ASP A 51 27.74 11.23 -1.84
CA ASP A 51 26.28 11.37 -1.73
C ASP A 51 25.62 11.70 -3.08
N GLU A 52 26.28 12.52 -3.90
CA GLU A 52 25.84 12.81 -5.26
C GLU A 52 25.91 11.54 -6.14
N LEU A 53 27.00 10.78 -6.05
CA LEU A 53 27.15 9.51 -6.77
C LEU A 53 26.08 8.51 -6.35
N TRP A 54 25.81 8.38 -5.05
CA TRP A 54 24.75 7.53 -4.51
C TRP A 54 23.39 7.91 -5.08
N THR A 55 23.08 9.21 -5.07
CA THR A 55 21.82 9.74 -5.60
C THR A 55 21.68 9.46 -7.10
N LYS A 56 22.71 9.76 -7.89
CA LYS A 56 22.71 9.51 -9.35
C LYS A 56 22.53 8.03 -9.69
N LYS A 57 23.27 7.15 -9.01
CA LYS A 57 23.14 5.69 -9.24
C LYS A 57 21.78 5.15 -8.77
N PHE A 58 21.19 5.73 -7.72
CA PHE A 58 19.88 5.32 -7.24
C PHE A 58 18.79 5.71 -8.25
N LEU A 59 18.83 6.94 -8.74
CA LEU A 59 17.93 7.40 -9.80
C LEU A 59 18.07 6.56 -11.08
N LEU A 60 19.30 6.21 -11.47
CA LEU A 60 19.54 5.30 -12.59
C LEU A 60 18.90 3.93 -12.36
N MET A 61 19.13 3.32 -11.18
CA MET A 61 18.51 2.04 -10.83
C MET A 61 16.98 2.12 -10.87
N PHE A 62 16.40 3.22 -10.36
CA PHE A 62 14.96 3.45 -10.35
C PHE A 62 14.39 3.55 -11.77
N GLU A 63 15.01 4.32 -12.66
CA GLU A 63 14.59 4.41 -14.07
C GLU A 63 14.77 3.06 -14.79
N CYS A 64 15.86 2.33 -14.54
CA CYS A 64 16.02 0.97 -15.07
C CYS A 64 14.90 0.02 -14.60
N GLN A 65 14.48 0.10 -13.33
CA GLN A 65 13.37 -0.71 -12.80
C GLN A 65 12.07 -0.34 -13.50
N LYS A 66 11.76 0.96 -13.61
CA LYS A 66 10.56 1.47 -14.27
C LYS A 66 10.50 1.01 -15.73
N GLU A 67 11.61 1.11 -16.45
CA GLU A 67 11.70 0.67 -17.85
C GLU A 67 11.55 -0.86 -17.96
N LEU A 68 12.21 -1.62 -17.09
CA LEU A 68 12.05 -3.08 -17.05
C LEU A 68 10.59 -3.48 -16.79
N PHE A 69 9.93 -2.84 -15.82
CA PHE A 69 8.51 -3.07 -15.54
C PHE A 69 7.61 -2.71 -16.72
N SER A 70 7.91 -1.61 -17.42
CA SER A 70 7.19 -1.19 -18.63
C SER A 70 7.31 -2.22 -19.75
N LYS A 71 8.54 -2.68 -20.04
CA LYS A 71 8.80 -3.70 -21.07
C LYS A 71 8.19 -5.06 -20.74
N VAL A 72 8.27 -5.49 -19.47
CA VAL A 72 7.71 -6.77 -19.02
C VAL A 72 6.18 -6.76 -18.96
N LYS A 73 5.54 -5.63 -18.60
CA LYS A 73 4.07 -5.52 -18.62
C LYS A 73 3.50 -5.36 -20.03
N GLY A 74 4.33 -5.02 -21.01
CA GLY A 74 3.88 -4.53 -22.30
C GLY A 74 3.48 -3.05 -22.21
N LYS A 75 3.66 -2.30 -23.30
CA LYS A 75 3.25 -0.89 -23.35
C LYS A 75 1.73 -0.80 -23.15
N PHE A 76 1.32 -0.05 -22.12
CA PHE A 76 -0.07 0.38 -21.94
C PHE A 76 -0.36 1.45 -23.02
N VAL A 77 -0.74 1.02 -24.22
CA VAL A 77 -1.23 1.90 -25.28
C VAL A 77 -2.70 1.60 -25.48
N ASP A 78 -3.53 2.50 -24.96
CA ASP A 78 -4.97 2.70 -25.19
C ASP A 78 -5.96 1.51 -25.09
N VAL A 79 -7.15 1.83 -24.58
CA VAL A 79 -8.05 0.95 -23.80
C VAL A 79 -8.83 -0.12 -24.59
N SER A 80 -8.40 -0.62 -25.75
CA SER A 80 -9.26 -1.53 -26.54
C SER A 80 -8.69 -2.80 -27.14
N VAL A 81 -7.38 -3.09 -27.05
CA VAL A 81 -6.87 -4.42 -27.43
C VAL A 81 -5.67 -4.82 -26.56
N PHE A 82 -5.86 -5.75 -25.63
CA PHE A 82 -4.77 -6.42 -24.93
C PHE A 82 -4.02 -7.33 -25.93
N GLN A 83 -3.11 -6.77 -26.72
CA GLN A 83 -2.10 -7.58 -27.40
C GLN A 83 -1.05 -7.99 -26.37
N LEU A 84 -1.14 -9.23 -25.90
CA LEU A 84 -0.22 -9.90 -24.96
C LEU A 84 1.19 -10.17 -25.55
N SER A 85 1.65 -9.34 -26.48
CA SER A 85 2.77 -9.62 -27.37
C SER A 85 3.57 -8.35 -27.62
N ALA A 86 4.79 -8.24 -27.10
CA ALA A 86 5.93 -8.41 -27.99
C ALA A 86 7.07 -9.30 -27.45
N LEU A 87 7.22 -9.47 -26.14
CA LEU A 87 8.40 -10.14 -25.57
C LEU A 87 8.25 -11.63 -25.29
N GLY A 88 7.03 -12.18 -25.39
CA GLY A 88 6.78 -13.54 -24.91
C GLY A 88 7.19 -13.69 -23.44
N GLN A 89 7.26 -14.93 -22.97
CA GLN A 89 7.61 -15.25 -21.59
C GLN A 89 9.06 -14.85 -21.32
N TRP A 90 9.31 -13.68 -20.72
CA TRP A 90 10.65 -13.32 -20.26
C TRP A 90 11.07 -14.28 -19.15
N SER A 91 12.01 -15.17 -19.48
CA SER A 91 12.68 -16.06 -18.52
C SER A 91 13.77 -15.27 -17.80
N LEU A 92 13.89 -15.44 -16.47
CA LEU A 92 14.98 -14.80 -15.71
C LEU A 92 16.33 -15.11 -16.39
N PRO A 93 17.19 -14.10 -16.63
CA PRO A 93 18.54 -14.34 -17.11
C PRO A 93 19.24 -15.31 -16.15
N ASP A 94 20.04 -16.20 -16.72
CA ASP A 94 20.74 -17.23 -15.97
C ASP A 94 21.50 -16.59 -14.80
N ARG A 95 21.32 -17.14 -13.59
CA ARG A 95 21.90 -16.58 -12.36
C ARG A 95 23.38 -16.92 -12.23
N THR A 96 24.02 -17.28 -13.34
CA THR A 96 25.45 -17.55 -13.39
C THR A 96 26.14 -16.34 -12.74
N PRO A 97 26.85 -16.53 -11.61
CA PRO A 97 27.48 -15.42 -10.93
C PRO A 97 28.37 -14.71 -11.93
N LEU A 98 28.14 -13.41 -12.14
CA LEU A 98 29.05 -12.57 -12.89
C LEU A 98 30.44 -12.85 -12.32
N SER A 99 31.36 -13.29 -13.18
CA SER A 99 32.74 -13.61 -12.81
C SER A 99 33.28 -12.53 -11.87
N MET A 100 33.90 -12.94 -10.76
CA MET A 100 34.36 -12.08 -9.68
C MET A 100 35.07 -10.84 -10.26
N VAL A 101 34.41 -9.68 -10.17
CA VAL A 101 34.98 -8.41 -10.63
C VAL A 101 36.09 -8.06 -9.65
N THR A 102 37.33 -8.37 -10.03
CA THR A 102 38.50 -7.98 -9.25
C THR A 102 38.72 -6.50 -9.51
N VAL A 103 38.38 -5.64 -8.56
CA VAL A 103 38.71 -4.21 -8.63
C VAL A 103 40.21 -4.10 -8.44
N VAL A 104 40.96 -4.10 -9.54
CA VAL A 104 42.40 -3.87 -9.51
C VAL A 104 42.61 -2.39 -9.24
N ALA A 105 43.07 -2.07 -8.03
CA ALA A 105 43.62 -0.76 -7.74
C ALA A 105 44.79 -0.52 -8.69
N THR A 106 44.65 0.41 -9.63
CA THR A 106 45.75 0.82 -10.50
C THR A 106 46.76 1.59 -9.65
N GLU A 107 47.71 0.89 -9.05
CA GLU A 107 48.91 1.52 -8.52
C GLU A 107 49.63 2.21 -9.68
N VAL A 108 49.80 3.52 -9.56
CA VAL A 108 50.57 4.33 -10.49
C VAL A 108 52.04 3.88 -10.41
N LYS A 109 52.45 2.99 -11.31
CA LYS A 109 53.85 2.56 -11.44
C LYS A 109 54.75 3.78 -11.64
N LYS A 110 55.58 4.09 -10.63
CA LYS A 110 56.70 5.03 -10.75
C LYS A 110 57.68 4.50 -11.81
N LYS A 111 57.98 5.35 -12.81
CA LYS A 111 58.95 5.09 -13.88
C LYS A 111 60.34 4.77 -13.30
N PRO A 112 61.02 3.70 -13.74
CA PRO A 112 62.43 3.51 -13.45
C PRO A 112 63.30 4.43 -14.33
N VAL A 113 64.37 4.96 -13.74
CA VAL A 113 65.36 5.85 -14.35
C VAL A 113 66.21 5.09 -15.38
N LYS A 114 66.43 5.73 -16.54
CA LYS A 114 67.22 5.24 -17.67
C LYS A 114 68.72 5.08 -17.32
N LYS A 115 69.34 3.98 -17.76
CA LYS A 115 70.79 3.92 -18.06
C LYS A 115 70.99 3.42 -19.50
N ALA A 116 71.94 4.03 -20.19
CA ALA A 116 72.26 3.89 -21.62
C ALA A 116 73.49 2.95 -21.83
N PRO A 117 74.05 2.76 -23.05
CA PRO A 117 74.08 1.47 -23.73
C PRO A 117 75.51 0.90 -23.98
N LYS A 118 75.62 -0.40 -24.29
CA LYS A 118 76.86 -0.98 -24.86
C LYS A 118 76.58 -1.98 -25.99
N ARG A 119 77.56 -2.07 -26.90
CA ARG A 119 77.44 -2.30 -28.36
C ARG A 119 78.06 -3.66 -28.78
N LYS A 120 77.45 -4.30 -29.79
CA LYS A 120 78.00 -5.05 -30.97
C LYS A 120 78.89 -6.31 -30.83
N ARG A 121 78.48 -7.39 -31.53
CA ARG A 121 79.11 -8.19 -32.64
C ARG A 121 78.64 -9.65 -32.54
N ALA A 122 78.57 -10.53 -33.55
CA ALA A 122 78.41 -10.57 -35.02
C ALA A 122 78.17 -12.08 -35.35
N ALA A 123 77.56 -12.39 -36.49
CA ALA A 123 77.16 -13.70 -37.05
C ALA A 123 78.39 -14.62 -37.44
N PRO A 124 78.31 -15.78 -38.18
CA PRO A 124 77.21 -16.34 -39.02
C PRO A 124 77.06 -17.90 -39.16
N ALA A 125 76.06 -18.31 -39.99
CA ALA A 125 75.92 -19.52 -40.89
C ALA A 125 75.86 -20.94 -40.26
N GLU A 126 75.21 -22.02 -40.79
CA GLU A 126 74.58 -22.39 -42.08
C GLU A 126 73.81 -23.75 -41.89
N GLU A 127 72.75 -24.01 -42.69
CA GLU A 127 72.21 -25.29 -43.29
C GLU A 127 72.04 -26.60 -42.44
N THR A 128 71.14 -27.58 -42.67
CA THR A 128 70.45 -28.13 -43.87
C THR A 128 69.22 -29.02 -43.50
N GLU A 129 68.41 -29.32 -44.51
CA GLU A 129 67.24 -30.21 -44.74
C GLU A 129 67.06 -31.56 -44.01
N ASN A 130 65.81 -32.02 -43.80
CA ASN A 130 65.17 -33.02 -44.69
C ASN A 130 63.68 -33.34 -44.42
N VAL A 131 63.05 -33.84 -45.48
CA VAL A 131 61.61 -34.08 -45.79
C VAL A 131 61.20 -35.53 -45.47
N GLU A 132 59.92 -35.76 -45.11
CA GLU A 132 59.14 -36.88 -45.70
C GLU A 132 57.61 -36.77 -45.46
N ASP A 133 56.89 -36.81 -46.59
CA ASP A 133 55.44 -36.93 -46.79
C ASP A 133 54.97 -38.39 -46.61
N ILE A 134 53.80 -38.63 -45.97
CA ILE A 134 52.82 -39.67 -46.37
C ILE A 134 51.40 -39.28 -45.90
N LEU A 135 50.41 -39.30 -46.82
CA LEU A 135 48.94 -39.28 -46.63
C LEU A 135 48.35 -40.64 -47.13
N PRO A 136 47.04 -40.94 -47.01
CA PRO A 136 46.15 -41.11 -45.84
C PRO A 136 45.45 -42.52 -45.88
N PRO A 137 44.37 -42.81 -45.09
CA PRO A 137 43.03 -42.58 -45.65
C PRO A 137 41.88 -42.28 -44.66
N THR A 138 40.86 -41.66 -45.25
CA THR A 138 39.45 -41.45 -44.90
C THR A 138 38.74 -42.56 -44.10
N GLN A 139 38.06 -42.21 -43.00
CA GLN A 139 36.90 -42.94 -42.46
C GLN A 139 35.88 -42.02 -41.75
N ALA A 140 34.66 -42.56 -41.62
CA ALA A 140 33.36 -41.89 -41.64
C ALA A 140 32.95 -41.09 -40.39
N VAL A 141 32.07 -40.13 -40.65
CA VAL A 141 31.31 -39.30 -39.69
C VAL A 141 30.26 -40.15 -38.95
N PRO A 142 30.22 -40.14 -37.60
CA PRO A 142 29.04 -40.51 -36.85
C PRO A 142 28.24 -39.26 -36.48
N SER A 143 27.02 -39.18 -37.01
CA SER A 143 25.99 -38.22 -36.62
C SER A 143 25.58 -38.43 -35.15
N ILE A 144 25.98 -37.52 -34.27
CA ILE A 144 25.46 -37.43 -32.90
C ILE A 144 24.15 -36.64 -32.95
N GLU A 145 23.02 -37.35 -32.84
CA GLU A 145 21.72 -36.76 -32.54
C GLU A 145 21.76 -36.11 -31.15
N LYS A 146 21.94 -34.79 -31.11
CA LYS A 146 21.67 -33.97 -29.92
C LYS A 146 20.16 -33.79 -29.76
N GLY A 147 19.55 -34.70 -29.01
CA GLY A 147 18.23 -34.50 -28.42
C GLY A 147 18.25 -33.31 -27.44
N SER A 148 18.01 -32.11 -27.96
CA SER A 148 17.79 -30.90 -27.16
C SER A 148 16.46 -31.04 -26.42
N LYS A 149 16.52 -31.53 -25.17
CA LYS A 149 15.40 -31.38 -24.21
C LYS A 149 15.16 -29.88 -24.01
N ARG A 150 14.19 -29.33 -24.75
CA ARG A 150 13.58 -28.02 -24.49
C ARG A 150 13.16 -27.99 -23.01
N ARG A 151 13.98 -27.37 -22.16
CA ARG A 151 13.59 -27.03 -20.80
C ARG A 151 12.48 -25.99 -20.92
N SER A 152 11.25 -26.42 -20.68
CA SER A 152 10.10 -25.55 -20.44
C SER A 152 10.49 -24.54 -19.34
N GLY A 153 10.73 -23.28 -19.73
CA GLY A 153 11.02 -22.20 -18.81
C GLY A 153 9.78 -21.92 -17.96
N LYS A 154 9.92 -21.93 -16.63
CA LYS A 154 8.82 -21.57 -15.73
C LYS A 154 8.52 -20.08 -15.87
N ASN A 155 7.28 -19.76 -16.21
CA ASN A 155 6.78 -18.39 -16.28
C ASN A 155 6.91 -17.67 -14.94
N ILE A 156 7.47 -16.47 -14.97
CA ILE A 156 7.65 -15.62 -13.81
C ILE A 156 6.56 -14.56 -13.86
N MET A 157 5.56 -14.68 -12.98
CA MET A 157 4.61 -13.59 -12.76
C MET A 157 5.35 -12.36 -12.26
N LEU A 158 4.86 -11.17 -12.59
CA LEU A 158 5.45 -9.89 -12.17
C LEU A 158 5.81 -9.84 -10.66
N ALA A 159 4.95 -10.40 -9.80
CA ALA A 159 5.17 -10.49 -8.36
C ALA A 159 6.45 -11.28 -7.99
N LYS A 160 6.85 -12.25 -8.82
CA LYS A 160 8.09 -13.00 -8.63
C LYS A 160 9.32 -12.23 -9.11
N MET A 161 9.18 -11.24 -9.99
CA MET A 161 10.32 -10.46 -10.48
C MET A 161 10.99 -9.68 -9.35
N THR A 162 10.21 -9.04 -8.48
CA THR A 162 10.72 -8.35 -7.28
C THR A 162 11.48 -9.30 -6.37
N THR A 163 10.95 -10.51 -6.14
CA THR A 163 11.62 -11.56 -5.34
C THR A 163 12.89 -12.13 -5.97
N CYS A 164 13.07 -11.95 -7.29
CA CYS A 164 14.26 -12.40 -7.99
C CYS A 164 15.41 -11.39 -7.94
N MET A 165 15.15 -10.16 -7.52
CA MET A 165 16.19 -9.15 -7.39
C MET A 165 16.89 -9.26 -6.03
N LYS A 166 18.21 -9.04 -5.99
CA LYS A 166 18.93 -8.94 -4.72
C LYS A 166 18.31 -7.84 -3.87
N THR A 167 18.08 -8.13 -2.60
CA THR A 167 17.60 -7.12 -1.66
C THR A 167 18.72 -6.11 -1.38
N MET A 168 18.37 -4.83 -1.33
CA MET A 168 19.28 -3.84 -0.78
C MET A 168 19.41 -4.08 0.73
N LYS A 169 20.64 -3.94 1.24
CA LYS A 169 20.93 -3.91 2.67
C LYS A 169 20.24 -2.69 3.27
N LEU A 170 19.79 -2.85 4.51
CA LEU A 170 19.13 -1.77 5.23
C LEU A 170 20.00 -0.52 5.33
N SER A 171 21.29 -0.65 5.66
CA SER A 171 22.26 0.46 5.71
C SER A 171 22.24 1.30 4.43
N ALA A 172 22.17 0.65 3.27
CA ALA A 172 22.10 1.32 1.98
C ALA A 172 20.79 2.11 1.84
N VAL A 173 19.66 1.49 2.18
CA VAL A 173 18.33 2.14 2.10
C VAL A 173 18.28 3.35 3.01
N VAL A 174 18.78 3.23 4.24
CA VAL A 174 18.82 4.30 5.23
C VAL A 174 19.70 5.46 4.77
N LYS A 175 20.88 5.17 4.22
CA LYS A 175 21.77 6.20 3.68
C LYS A 175 21.13 6.90 2.47
N LEU A 176 20.45 6.17 1.58
CA LEU A 176 19.71 6.77 0.47
C LEU A 176 18.55 7.65 0.93
N LEU A 177 17.82 7.24 1.97
CA LEU A 177 16.75 8.06 2.54
C LEU A 177 17.28 9.36 3.14
N LYS A 178 18.43 9.32 3.84
CA LYS A 178 19.13 10.52 4.33
C LYS A 178 19.52 11.46 3.19
N ASN A 179 20.03 10.91 2.09
CA ASN A 179 20.47 11.70 0.94
C ASN A 179 19.33 12.29 0.10
N GLN A 180 18.10 11.81 0.26
CA GLN A 180 16.91 12.39 -0.38
C GLN A 180 16.32 13.58 0.40
N GLU A 181 17.05 14.10 1.41
CA GLU A 181 16.60 15.19 2.28
C GLU A 181 15.22 14.90 2.91
N LEU A 182 14.92 13.63 3.17
CA LEU A 182 13.74 13.32 3.98
C LEU A 182 13.96 13.90 5.36
N ALA A 183 12.98 14.70 5.82
CA ALA A 183 13.03 15.21 7.16
C ALA A 183 13.08 14.01 8.11
N PRO A 184 13.83 14.07 9.22
CA PRO A 184 13.82 13.02 10.22
C PRO A 184 12.40 12.62 10.66
N MET A 185 11.45 13.59 10.64
CA MET A 185 10.03 13.37 10.88
C MET A 185 9.41 12.37 9.90
N ASP A 186 9.70 12.48 8.61
CA ASP A 186 9.19 11.59 7.58
C ASP A 186 9.62 10.15 7.88
N ILE A 187 10.89 9.95 8.23
CA ILE A 187 11.47 8.63 8.55
C ILE A 187 10.85 8.05 9.83
N ALA A 188 10.70 8.87 10.88
CA ALA A 188 10.09 8.45 12.14
C ALA A 188 8.62 8.06 11.94
N LEU A 189 7.87 8.84 11.15
CA LEU A 189 6.50 8.50 10.79
C LEU A 189 6.42 7.22 9.94
N ILE A 190 7.41 6.89 9.10
CA ILE A 190 7.33 5.63 8.33
C ILE A 190 7.40 4.40 9.23
N VAL A 191 8.08 4.53 10.37
CA VAL A 191 8.27 3.45 11.33
C VAL A 191 7.01 3.23 12.16
N ILE A 192 6.32 4.31 12.53
CA ILE A 192 5.13 4.25 13.38
C ILE A 192 3.91 3.96 12.53
N VAL A 193 3.78 4.67 11.41
CA VAL A 193 2.58 4.69 10.59
C VAL A 193 2.66 3.62 9.50
N ASN A 194 1.71 2.68 9.50
CA ASN A 194 1.59 1.73 8.41
C ASN A 194 1.53 2.50 7.06
N LEU A 195 2.41 2.14 6.14
CA LEU A 195 3.05 3.12 5.24
C LEU A 195 2.16 3.66 4.12
N ASP A 196 1.01 3.04 3.87
CA ASP A 196 0.03 3.56 2.92
C ASP A 196 -0.40 5.00 3.25
N ALA A 197 -0.42 5.35 4.54
CA ALA A 197 -0.76 6.70 5.01
C ALA A 197 0.30 7.75 4.68
N LEU A 198 1.55 7.41 4.95
CA LEU A 198 2.65 8.34 4.82
C LEU A 198 3.11 8.50 3.37
N ILE A 199 3.00 7.44 2.54
CA ILE A 199 3.27 7.55 1.10
C ILE A 199 2.48 8.71 0.53
N PHE A 200 1.24 8.94 0.98
CA PHE A 200 0.46 10.08 0.50
C PHE A 200 0.82 11.42 1.14
N ILE A 201 1.12 11.48 2.44
CA ILE A 201 1.58 12.74 3.08
C ILE A 201 2.88 13.21 2.39
N LEU A 202 3.77 12.28 2.05
CA LEU A 202 4.98 12.52 1.28
C LEU A 202 4.75 12.77 -0.22
N MET A 203 3.55 12.46 -0.75
CA MET A 203 3.19 12.71 -2.15
C MET A 203 2.88 14.18 -2.45
N HIS A 204 2.75 15.05 -1.44
CA HIS A 204 2.73 16.50 -1.64
C HIS A 204 4.14 17.02 -2.03
N GLY A 205 4.57 16.70 -3.26
CA GLY A 205 5.72 17.33 -3.92
C GLY A 205 6.99 16.50 -4.07
N ARG A 206 7.13 15.31 -3.45
CA ARG A 206 8.37 14.49 -3.54
C ARG A 206 8.28 13.29 -4.49
N ARG A 207 9.46 12.91 -5.00
CA ARG A 207 9.71 12.12 -6.24
C ARG A 207 9.40 10.62 -6.04
N ARG A 208 8.83 9.95 -7.05
CA ARG A 208 8.49 8.50 -7.07
C ARG A 208 9.60 7.56 -6.56
N ALA A 209 10.86 7.98 -6.68
CA ALA A 209 12.03 7.24 -6.21
C ALA A 209 12.05 7.07 -4.68
N THR A 210 11.64 8.10 -3.92
CA THR A 210 11.49 8.03 -2.45
C THR A 210 10.47 6.97 -2.04
N ILE A 211 9.33 6.92 -2.73
CA ILE A 211 8.28 5.92 -2.47
C ILE A 211 8.87 4.50 -2.64
N SER A 212 9.69 4.29 -3.66
CA SER A 212 10.35 2.99 -3.87
C SER A 212 11.33 2.62 -2.76
N LEU A 213 12.09 3.58 -2.20
CA LEU A 213 12.94 3.31 -1.03
C LEU A 213 12.12 2.94 0.21
N ILE A 214 11.01 3.62 0.41
CA ILE A 214 10.09 3.40 1.53
C ILE A 214 9.44 2.02 1.43
N GLU A 215 8.96 1.63 0.25
CA GLU A 215 8.43 0.30 -0.02
C GLU A 215 9.49 -0.78 0.24
N HIS A 216 10.74 -0.55 -0.18
CA HIS A 216 11.83 -1.49 0.07
C HIS A 216 12.18 -1.58 1.58
N LEU A 217 12.17 -0.46 2.29
CA LEU A 217 12.35 -0.42 3.75
C LEU A 217 11.25 -1.22 4.46
N LEU A 218 9.99 -1.13 4.01
CA LEU A 218 8.88 -1.94 4.54
C LEU A 218 9.12 -3.41 4.39
N GLU A 219 9.51 -3.86 3.19
CA GLU A 219 9.75 -5.27 2.94
C GLU A 219 10.81 -5.81 3.91
N ILE A 220 11.85 -5.01 4.19
CA ILE A 220 12.84 -5.34 5.21
C ILE A 220 12.21 -5.36 6.61
N LEU A 221 11.49 -4.31 7.01
CA LEU A 221 10.90 -4.21 8.35
C LEU A 221 9.84 -5.28 8.62
N VAL A 222 9.03 -5.67 7.64
CA VAL A 222 8.02 -6.75 7.78
C VAL A 222 8.69 -8.10 8.05
N GLN A 223 9.92 -8.29 7.57
CA GLN A 223 10.71 -9.49 7.80
C GLN A 223 11.45 -9.44 9.14
N VAL A 224 11.97 -8.26 9.51
CA VAL A 224 12.82 -8.03 10.69
C VAL A 224 12.00 -7.68 11.94
N CYS A 225 10.76 -7.21 11.83
CA CYS A 225 9.96 -6.88 13.00
C CYS A 225 9.05 -8.07 13.39
N PRO A 226 8.96 -8.43 14.68
CA PRO A 226 8.00 -9.43 15.13
C PRO A 226 6.57 -8.99 14.79
N ARG A 227 5.79 -9.89 14.19
CA ARG A 227 4.35 -9.64 14.02
C ARG A 227 3.68 -9.66 15.39
N VAL A 228 2.85 -8.65 15.67
CA VAL A 228 2.04 -8.56 16.89
C VAL A 228 1.33 -9.89 17.16
N GLY A 229 1.52 -10.46 18.35
CA GLY A 229 0.93 -11.74 18.76
C GLY A 229 1.76 -13.00 18.46
N LYS A 230 2.86 -12.92 17.71
CA LYS A 230 3.79 -14.05 17.55
C LYS A 230 4.94 -13.93 18.55
N LYS A 231 5.06 -14.89 19.47
CA LYS A 231 6.10 -14.92 20.53
C LYS A 231 7.53 -15.12 19.99
N ALA A 232 7.67 -15.61 18.75
CA ALA A 232 8.95 -15.89 18.12
C ALA A 232 9.13 -15.03 16.87
N LEU A 233 10.34 -14.49 16.70
CA LEU A 233 10.76 -13.79 15.50
C LEU A 233 10.75 -14.77 14.32
N PRO A 234 10.30 -14.37 13.12
CA PRO A 234 10.16 -15.28 11.96
C PRO A 234 11.40 -16.15 11.70
N TRP A 235 12.59 -15.61 11.93
CA TRP A 235 13.87 -16.28 11.65
C TRP A 235 14.38 -17.17 12.79
N THR A 236 13.80 -17.10 14.00
CA THR A 236 14.25 -17.94 15.13
C THR A 236 13.82 -19.41 15.01
N ARG A 237 12.94 -19.74 14.04
CA ARG A 237 12.43 -21.11 13.85
C ARG A 237 13.19 -21.96 12.83
N GLY A 238 14.26 -21.44 12.20
CA GLY A 238 14.94 -22.17 11.12
C GLY A 238 14.06 -22.42 9.88
N GLU A 239 12.86 -21.85 9.83
CA GLU A 239 12.02 -21.81 8.64
C GLU A 239 12.66 -20.81 7.67
N ALA A 240 13.31 -21.33 6.63
CA ALA A 240 13.93 -20.52 5.59
C ALA A 240 12.86 -19.66 4.90
N SER A 241 12.70 -18.40 5.33
CA SER A 241 12.02 -17.42 4.52
C SER A 241 12.80 -17.32 3.21
N GLY A 242 12.14 -17.57 2.07
CA GLY A 242 12.78 -17.55 0.74
C GLY A 242 13.38 -16.20 0.33
N ILE A 243 13.32 -15.19 1.21
CA ILE A 243 13.94 -13.89 1.07
C ILE A 243 15.19 -13.90 1.96
N CYS A 244 16.34 -14.09 1.33
CA CYS A 244 17.64 -14.01 1.98
C CYS A 244 17.88 -12.54 2.35
N ILE A 245 17.59 -12.16 3.59
CA ILE A 245 18.03 -10.87 4.12
C ILE A 245 19.55 -10.97 4.22
N HIS A 246 20.26 -10.53 3.19
CA HIS A 246 21.71 -10.54 3.17
C HIS A 246 22.24 -9.50 4.18
N GLY A 247 22.81 -9.99 5.28
CA GLY A 247 23.46 -9.16 6.30
C GLY A 247 23.42 -9.84 7.66
N ASP A 248 24.40 -9.54 8.50
CA ASP A 248 24.35 -9.93 9.91
C ASP A 248 23.14 -9.26 10.56
N LEU A 249 22.27 -10.04 11.21
CA LEU A 249 21.09 -9.55 11.93
C LEU A 249 21.47 -8.54 13.01
N ALA A 250 22.64 -8.68 13.65
CA ALA A 250 23.19 -7.71 14.58
C ALA A 250 23.59 -6.41 13.88
N LEU A 251 24.04 -6.49 12.62
CA LEU A 251 24.39 -5.33 11.82
C LEU A 251 23.14 -4.63 11.28
N ILE A 252 22.16 -5.35 10.75
CA ILE A 252 20.84 -4.82 10.34
C ILE A 252 20.16 -4.15 11.52
N SER A 253 20.21 -4.81 12.68
CA SER A 253 19.82 -4.25 13.95
C SER A 253 20.52 -2.93 14.25
N SER A 254 21.86 -2.92 14.22
CA SER A 254 22.68 -1.73 14.47
C SER A 254 22.46 -0.62 13.43
N GLU A 255 22.05 -0.96 12.21
CA GLU A 255 21.78 -0.02 11.13
C GLU A 255 20.38 0.57 11.24
N ILE A 256 19.38 -0.23 11.66
CA ILE A 256 18.09 0.25 12.18
C ILE A 256 18.38 1.24 13.32
N GLU A 257 19.32 0.93 14.22
CA GLU A 257 19.74 1.82 15.32
C GLU A 257 20.43 3.14 14.84
N LYS A 258 20.97 3.19 13.61
CA LYS A 258 21.57 4.38 12.98
C LYS A 258 20.58 5.19 12.13
N VAL A 259 19.39 4.67 11.86
CA VAL A 259 18.23 5.45 11.39
C VAL A 259 17.91 6.43 12.53
N PRO A 260 17.98 7.74 12.26
CA PRO A 260 18.42 8.80 13.18
C PRO A 260 18.10 8.60 14.67
N HIS A 261 18.98 8.04 15.51
CA HIS A 261 18.73 7.80 16.95
C HIS A 261 17.43 7.04 17.35
N TYR A 262 16.51 6.76 16.42
CA TYR A 262 15.11 6.34 16.62
C TYR A 262 14.96 4.92 17.12
N PHE A 263 15.97 4.06 16.94
CA PHE A 263 15.88 2.65 17.33
C PHE A 263 16.92 2.16 18.33
N ARG A 264 17.73 3.08 18.91
CA ARG A 264 18.96 2.83 19.71
C ARG A 264 18.82 1.86 20.90
N SER A 265 17.63 1.33 21.17
CA SER A 265 17.35 0.49 22.33
C SER A 265 16.79 -0.88 21.99
N HIS A 266 16.53 -1.25 20.72
CA HIS A 266 15.62 -2.37 20.41
C HIS A 266 16.20 -3.79 20.38
N ILE A 267 17.53 -4.00 20.36
CA ILE A 267 18.08 -5.33 19.99
C ILE A 267 19.16 -5.83 20.95
N THR A 268 19.06 -5.43 22.22
CA THR A 268 19.64 -6.23 23.30
C THR A 268 18.78 -7.49 23.52
N PRO A 269 19.38 -8.69 23.69
CA PRO A 269 18.65 -9.90 23.99
C PRO A 269 17.71 -9.67 25.18
N LEU A 270 16.48 -10.18 25.03
CA LEU A 270 15.46 -10.05 26.07
C LEU A 270 15.97 -10.78 27.32
N PRO A 271 16.04 -10.11 28.49
CA PRO A 271 16.31 -10.81 29.73
C PRO A 271 15.23 -11.88 29.95
N SER A 272 15.60 -12.99 30.56
CA SER A 272 14.68 -14.09 30.90
C SER A 272 13.55 -13.65 31.84
N ASP A 273 13.76 -12.55 32.55
CA ASP A 273 12.83 -11.95 33.49
C ASP A 273 11.75 -11.11 32.79
N SER A 274 10.49 -11.49 33.00
CA SER A 274 9.30 -10.84 32.44
C SER A 274 9.20 -9.36 32.81
N ASP A 275 9.59 -8.97 34.02
CA ASP A 275 9.46 -7.59 34.51
C ASP A 275 10.56 -6.68 33.94
N ALA A 276 11.75 -7.24 33.73
CA ALA A 276 12.82 -6.58 32.98
C ALA A 276 12.44 -6.38 31.51
N VAL A 277 11.65 -7.29 30.91
CA VAL A 277 11.16 -7.15 29.54
C VAL A 277 10.12 -6.04 29.41
N THR A 278 9.17 -5.93 30.35
CA THR A 278 8.11 -4.89 30.30
C THR A 278 8.67 -3.49 30.54
N SER A 279 9.55 -3.32 31.53
CA SER A 279 10.22 -2.06 31.82
C SER A 279 11.09 -1.57 30.66
N ARG A 280 11.89 -2.46 30.05
CA ARG A 280 12.70 -2.14 28.88
C ARG A 280 11.84 -1.78 27.67
N LYS A 281 10.73 -2.49 27.43
CA LYS A 281 9.76 -2.14 26.36
C LYS A 281 9.13 -0.77 26.59
N LYS A 282 8.79 -0.45 27.84
CA LYS A 282 8.24 0.86 28.20
C LYS A 282 9.24 1.98 27.94
N SER A 283 10.48 1.86 28.45
CA SER A 283 11.54 2.85 28.22
C SER A 283 11.88 3.02 26.73
N ARG A 284 11.86 1.93 25.96
CA ARG A 284 12.01 1.97 24.49
C ARG A 284 10.91 2.80 23.82
N ARG A 285 9.66 2.57 24.21
CA ARG A 285 8.50 3.32 23.69
C ARG A 285 8.59 4.80 24.06
N GLU A 286 8.93 5.13 25.30
CA GLU A 286 9.05 6.51 25.77
C GLU A 286 10.09 7.29 24.95
N LYS A 287 11.30 6.74 24.78
CA LYS A 287 12.34 7.35 23.95
C LYS A 287 11.92 7.52 22.49
N LEU A 288 11.24 6.52 21.93
CA LEU A 288 10.72 6.62 20.56
C LEU A 288 9.74 7.78 20.47
N MET A 289 8.77 7.88 21.39
CA MET A 289 7.78 8.96 21.42
C MET A 289 8.43 10.34 21.58
N GLU A 290 9.40 10.49 22.49
CA GLU A 290 10.17 11.74 22.64
C GLU A 290 10.87 12.15 21.34
N THR A 291 11.44 11.18 20.62
CA THR A 291 12.14 11.49 19.37
C THR A 291 11.17 11.89 18.26
N ILE A 292 9.96 11.30 18.25
CA ILE A 292 8.90 11.66 17.30
C ILE A 292 8.32 13.03 17.65
N GLU A 293 8.07 13.30 18.93
CA GLU A 293 7.66 14.61 19.41
C GLU A 293 8.69 15.66 19.00
N HIS A 294 9.98 15.41 19.22
CA HIS A 294 11.04 16.33 18.80
C HIS A 294 11.00 16.59 17.28
N CYS A 295 10.72 15.57 16.47
CA CYS A 295 10.51 15.76 15.04
C CYS A 295 9.30 16.59 14.68
N ILE A 296 8.21 16.44 15.43
CA ILE A 296 6.99 17.22 15.24
C ILE A 296 7.23 18.68 15.64
N LEU A 297 7.91 18.91 16.77
CA LEU A 297 8.14 20.24 17.36
C LEU A 297 9.35 20.98 16.77
N GLN A 298 10.26 20.33 16.06
CA GLN A 298 11.39 21.00 15.40
C GLN A 298 10.95 22.02 14.34
N GLU A 299 9.68 21.98 13.90
CA GLU A 299 9.08 23.05 13.09
C GLU A 299 8.72 24.31 13.91
N ASP A 300 8.57 24.22 15.24
CA ASP A 300 7.96 25.27 16.09
C ASP A 300 8.84 25.83 17.25
N GLY A 301 10.06 25.32 17.47
CA GLY A 301 11.05 25.91 18.39
C GLY A 301 11.26 25.17 19.73
N GLU A 302 12.50 25.17 20.22
CA GLU A 302 13.11 24.18 21.14
C GLU A 302 12.63 24.12 22.61
N ARG A 303 11.53 24.75 23.05
CA ARG A 303 11.33 25.02 24.50
C ARG A 303 10.39 24.12 25.31
N SER A 304 9.79 23.05 24.78
CA SER A 304 8.87 22.22 25.57
C SER A 304 8.85 20.71 25.30
N ALA A 305 9.85 20.15 24.62
CA ALA A 305 9.88 18.71 24.34
C ALA A 305 10.16 17.87 25.61
N GLY A 306 9.42 16.77 25.81
CA GLY A 306 9.84 15.68 26.69
C GLY A 306 8.84 15.22 27.77
N SER A 307 7.98 16.08 28.33
CA SER A 307 7.07 15.63 29.41
C SER A 307 5.77 15.00 28.92
N GLU A 308 5.35 15.30 27.68
CA GLU A 308 4.06 14.89 27.13
C GLU A 308 4.13 14.32 25.70
N ALA A 309 5.24 13.66 25.35
CA ALA A 309 5.45 13.12 24.00
C ALA A 309 4.29 12.24 23.47
N ASP A 310 3.70 11.41 24.33
CA ASP A 310 2.51 10.62 23.98
C ASP A 310 1.31 11.51 23.58
N VAL A 311 1.11 12.66 24.24
CA VAL A 311 0.05 13.63 23.93
C VAL A 311 0.32 14.31 22.61
N SER A 312 1.54 14.83 22.42
CA SER A 312 1.95 15.53 21.20
C SER A 312 1.84 14.64 19.97
N VAL A 313 2.38 13.41 20.04
CA VAL A 313 2.33 12.44 18.93
C VAL A 313 0.90 12.01 18.65
N TYR A 314 0.11 11.71 19.69
CA TYR A 314 -1.30 11.34 19.52
C TYR A 314 -2.11 12.49 18.92
N GLY A 315 -1.90 13.72 19.39
CA GLY A 315 -2.53 14.94 18.87
C GLY A 315 -2.22 15.15 17.39
N TYR A 316 -0.95 15.05 17.01
CA TYR A 316 -0.53 15.12 15.61
C TYR A 316 -1.23 14.07 14.74
N LEU A 317 -1.29 12.81 15.18
CA LEU A 317 -2.01 11.75 14.44
C LEU A 317 -3.52 12.01 14.34
N VAL A 318 -4.10 12.72 15.31
CA VAL A 318 -5.48 13.19 15.23
C VAL A 318 -5.64 14.25 14.15
N ASP A 319 -4.73 15.21 14.07
CA ASP A 319 -4.81 16.29 13.09
C ASP A 319 -4.54 15.78 11.66
N VAL A 320 -3.67 14.76 11.50
CA VAL A 320 -3.47 14.04 10.24
C VAL A 320 -4.76 13.42 9.70
N CYS A 321 -5.73 13.07 10.57
CA CYS A 321 -6.99 12.45 10.14
C CYS A 321 -7.79 13.31 9.16
N ASP A 322 -7.63 14.62 9.19
CA ASP A 322 -8.36 15.54 8.31
C ASP A 322 -7.87 15.48 6.86
N GLN A 323 -6.64 15.01 6.64
CA GLN A 323 -6.00 14.96 5.32
C GLN A 323 -5.98 13.55 4.72
N VAL A 324 -6.70 12.60 5.32
CA VAL A 324 -6.69 11.18 4.92
C VAL A 324 -7.34 10.99 3.53
N PRO A 325 -6.56 10.59 2.51
CA PRO A 325 -6.99 10.57 1.11
C PRO A 325 -7.74 9.29 0.72
N ASN A 326 -7.38 8.15 1.32
CA ASN A 326 -7.86 6.84 0.95
C ASN A 326 -8.02 5.94 2.17
N VAL A 327 -8.73 4.84 1.96
CA VAL A 327 -9.17 3.95 3.04
C VAL A 327 -7.99 3.25 3.73
N ASN A 328 -6.90 2.96 3.01
CA ASN A 328 -5.74 2.29 3.59
C ASN A 328 -4.97 3.21 4.52
N VAL A 329 -4.83 4.50 4.15
CA VAL A 329 -4.25 5.54 5.02
C VAL A 329 -5.05 5.65 6.32
N ALA A 330 -6.38 5.67 6.21
CA ALA A 330 -7.26 5.73 7.37
C ALA A 330 -7.02 4.55 8.33
N ILE A 331 -6.96 3.33 7.79
CA ILE A 331 -6.68 2.13 8.58
C ILE A 331 -5.30 2.18 9.22
N ALA A 332 -4.31 2.61 8.46
CA ALA A 332 -2.95 2.74 8.95
C ALA A 332 -2.87 3.68 10.15
N VAL A 333 -3.39 4.91 10.05
CA VAL A 333 -3.40 5.87 11.16
C VAL A 333 -4.11 5.28 12.39
N LEU A 334 -5.25 4.62 12.21
CA LEU A 334 -5.97 3.97 13.32
C LEU A 334 -5.21 2.80 13.95
N ASP A 335 -4.56 1.96 13.14
CA ASP A 335 -3.72 0.86 13.63
C ASP A 335 -2.58 1.41 14.50
N CYS A 336 -2.04 2.59 14.16
CA CYS A 336 -0.94 3.23 14.88
C CYS A 336 -1.40 3.86 16.18
N ILE A 337 -2.55 4.52 16.15
CA ILE A 337 -3.19 5.00 17.36
C ILE A 337 -3.52 3.85 18.32
N SER A 338 -3.91 2.69 17.81
CA SER A 338 -4.26 1.56 18.66
C SER A 338 -3.10 0.97 19.46
N VAL A 339 -1.85 1.25 19.06
CA VAL A 339 -0.64 0.87 19.82
C VAL A 339 -0.15 1.98 20.75
N ILE A 340 -0.63 3.22 20.60
CA ILE A 340 -0.34 4.33 21.50
C ILE A 340 -1.40 4.34 22.61
N ARG A 341 -0.98 4.34 23.88
CA ARG A 341 -1.93 4.48 24.97
C ARG A 341 -2.54 5.88 24.88
N SER A 342 -3.87 5.95 24.76
CA SER A 342 -4.56 7.25 24.73
C SER A 342 -4.22 8.04 26.00
N PRO A 343 -3.67 9.25 25.87
CA PRO A 343 -3.21 10.02 27.01
C PRO A 343 -4.36 10.80 27.66
N SER A 344 -5.44 11.09 26.94
CA SER A 344 -6.63 11.74 27.46
C SER A 344 -7.93 11.24 26.80
N GLU A 345 -9.03 11.25 27.56
CA GLU A 345 -10.34 10.90 27.03
C GLU A 345 -10.79 11.86 25.91
N GLU A 346 -10.40 13.14 25.99
CA GLU A 346 -10.68 14.14 24.97
C GLU A 346 -10.08 13.78 23.60
N LEU A 347 -8.79 13.42 23.56
CA LEU A 347 -8.12 13.00 22.34
C LEU A 347 -8.68 11.68 21.80
N SER A 348 -9.03 10.74 22.69
CA SER A 348 -9.73 9.51 22.30
C SER A 348 -11.08 9.80 21.64
N ASN A 349 -11.84 10.74 22.20
CA ASN A 349 -13.13 11.17 21.67
C ASN A 349 -12.99 11.95 20.35
N LYS A 350 -11.97 12.80 20.20
CA LYS A 350 -11.64 13.46 18.92
C LYS A 350 -11.32 12.42 17.85
N MET A 351 -10.46 11.45 18.14
CA MET A 351 -10.17 10.33 17.23
C MET A 351 -11.39 9.48 16.89
N ALA A 352 -12.26 9.19 17.88
CA ALA A 352 -13.50 8.46 17.64
C ALA A 352 -14.43 9.22 16.67
N ARG A 353 -14.45 10.56 16.72
CA ARG A 353 -15.20 11.39 15.77
C ARG A 353 -14.62 11.28 14.35
N HIS A 354 -13.30 11.37 14.17
CA HIS A 354 -12.69 11.15 12.84
C HIS A 354 -12.93 9.73 12.32
N THR A 355 -12.80 8.71 13.18
CA THR A 355 -13.09 7.31 12.81
C THR A 355 -14.53 7.14 12.35
N LEU A 356 -15.49 7.79 13.02
CA LEU A 356 -16.88 7.81 12.59
C LEU A 356 -17.06 8.58 11.27
N GLY A 357 -16.29 9.64 11.04
CA GLY A 357 -16.18 10.34 9.76
C GLY A 357 -15.72 9.41 8.65
N PHE A 358 -14.68 8.62 8.88
CA PHE A 358 -14.17 7.60 7.94
C PHE A 358 -15.22 6.54 7.59
N LEU A 359 -16.03 6.11 8.55
CA LEU A 359 -17.14 5.17 8.32
C LEU A 359 -18.29 5.78 7.51
N LYS A 360 -18.42 7.11 7.48
CA LYS A 360 -19.44 7.85 6.71
C LYS A 360 -18.95 8.29 5.33
N LYS A 361 -17.63 8.42 5.14
CA LYS A 361 -17.00 8.88 3.90
C LYS A 361 -17.20 7.86 2.78
N GLU A 362 -17.56 8.32 1.58
CA GLU A 362 -17.50 7.50 0.38
C GLU A 362 -16.04 7.40 -0.07
N TRP A 363 -15.50 6.19 -0.03
CA TRP A 363 -14.11 5.92 -0.43
C TRP A 363 -14.05 5.65 -1.92
N VAL A 364 -13.17 6.37 -2.61
CA VAL A 364 -12.93 6.23 -4.05
C VAL A 364 -11.54 5.66 -4.33
N ASP A 365 -11.38 4.97 -5.45
CA ASP A 365 -10.09 4.49 -5.97
C ASP A 365 -9.29 5.64 -6.63
N LYS A 366 -8.16 5.29 -7.26
CA LYS A 366 -7.27 6.27 -7.91
C LYS A 366 -7.95 6.93 -9.12
N GLU A 367 -8.96 6.28 -9.68
CA GLU A 367 -9.76 6.71 -10.81
C GLU A 367 -11.02 7.49 -10.37
N GLY A 368 -11.21 7.70 -9.06
CA GLY A 368 -12.35 8.40 -8.50
C GLY A 368 -13.64 7.55 -8.44
N LYS A 369 -13.57 6.24 -8.71
CA LYS A 369 -14.72 5.34 -8.65
C LYS A 369 -14.92 4.82 -7.22
N PRO A 370 -16.17 4.66 -6.76
CA PRO A 370 -16.43 4.13 -5.43
C PRO A 370 -15.84 2.72 -5.25
N ILE A 371 -15.02 2.54 -4.20
CA ILE A 371 -14.45 1.24 -3.85
C ILE A 371 -15.59 0.32 -3.37
N LYS A 372 -15.61 -0.94 -3.82
CA LYS A 372 -16.60 -1.95 -3.39
C LYS A 372 -15.92 -3.30 -3.13
N GLY A 373 -16.66 -4.21 -2.51
CA GLY A 373 -16.25 -5.61 -2.32
C GLY A 373 -15.37 -5.85 -1.09
N ALA A 374 -14.67 -7.00 -1.08
CA ALA A 374 -14.03 -7.57 0.10
C ALA A 374 -12.97 -6.66 0.75
N GLY A 375 -12.21 -5.90 -0.06
CA GLY A 375 -11.20 -4.96 0.44
C GLY A 375 -11.83 -3.87 1.32
N LEU A 376 -12.87 -3.21 0.83
CA LEU A 376 -13.61 -2.21 1.59
C LEU A 376 -14.30 -2.83 2.82
N THR A 377 -14.91 -4.01 2.68
CA THR A 377 -15.56 -4.70 3.81
C THR A 377 -14.56 -5.00 4.94
N SER A 378 -13.34 -5.42 4.61
CA SER A 378 -12.27 -5.65 5.58
C SER A 378 -11.85 -4.35 6.28
N ALA A 379 -11.69 -3.27 5.52
CA ALA A 379 -11.35 -1.96 6.08
C ALA A 379 -12.46 -1.44 7.00
N VAL A 380 -13.72 -1.46 6.58
CA VAL A 380 -14.87 -1.03 7.39
C VAL A 380 -14.93 -1.82 8.71
N ARG A 381 -14.69 -3.14 8.68
CA ARG A 381 -14.61 -3.97 9.90
C ARG A 381 -13.52 -3.46 10.85
N LYS A 382 -12.32 -3.15 10.34
CA LYS A 382 -11.23 -2.61 11.15
C LYS A 382 -11.57 -1.24 11.72
N MET A 383 -12.10 -0.32 10.91
CA MET A 383 -12.55 1.01 11.35
C MET A 383 -13.58 0.91 12.47
N LEU A 384 -14.57 0.02 12.33
CA LEU A 384 -15.59 -0.20 13.35
C LEU A 384 -14.98 -0.75 14.65
N SER A 385 -14.05 -1.70 14.55
CA SER A 385 -13.32 -2.22 15.70
C SER A 385 -12.56 -1.10 16.43
N HIS A 386 -11.84 -0.24 15.69
CA HIS A 386 -11.13 0.90 16.27
C HIS A 386 -12.08 1.91 16.91
N TYR A 387 -13.16 2.28 16.22
CA TYR A 387 -14.18 3.17 16.75
C TYR A 387 -14.71 2.69 18.11
N LEU A 388 -15.06 1.41 18.23
CA LEU A 388 -15.55 0.85 19.48
C LEU A 388 -14.48 0.83 20.59
N ARG A 389 -13.20 0.58 20.25
CA ARG A 389 -12.11 0.60 21.23
C ARG A 389 -11.85 1.99 21.79
N LEU A 390 -11.95 3.01 20.94
CA LEU A 390 -11.76 4.42 21.30
C LEU A 390 -12.86 4.96 22.21
N ARG A 391 -14.03 4.31 22.25
CA ARG A 391 -15.11 4.66 23.19
C ARG A 391 -14.83 4.09 24.58
N PRO A 392 -15.12 4.87 25.65
CA PRO A 392 -15.10 4.34 27.00
C PRO A 392 -16.02 3.13 27.13
N VAL A 393 -15.63 2.15 27.96
CA VAL A 393 -16.28 0.82 28.03
C VAL A 393 -17.79 0.92 28.27
N ASN A 394 -18.19 1.81 29.17
CA ASN A 394 -19.57 2.17 29.52
C ASN A 394 -20.39 2.72 28.35
N TYR A 395 -19.76 3.34 27.34
CA TYR A 395 -20.46 3.91 26.18
C TYR A 395 -20.43 3.02 24.92
N ARG A 396 -19.69 1.90 24.94
CA ARG A 396 -19.57 1.01 23.77
C ARG A 396 -20.92 0.42 23.37
N LEU A 397 -21.73 -0.01 24.34
CA LEU A 397 -23.06 -0.55 24.06
C LEU A 397 -23.98 0.51 23.45
N CYS A 398 -23.98 1.73 23.99
CA CYS A 398 -24.74 2.85 23.45
C CYS A 398 -24.30 3.19 22.01
N ALA A 399 -23.00 3.13 21.72
CA ALA A 399 -22.48 3.35 20.37
C ALA A 399 -22.96 2.26 19.39
N ILE A 400 -22.95 0.99 19.81
CA ILE A 400 -23.48 -0.13 19.01
C ILE A 400 -24.99 0.04 18.79
N GLN A 401 -25.75 0.33 19.84
CA GLN A 401 -27.18 0.60 19.77
C GLN A 401 -27.49 1.75 18.82
N TRP A 402 -26.73 2.84 18.86
CA TRP A 402 -26.89 3.97 17.94
C TRP A 402 -26.64 3.57 16.47
N ILE A 403 -25.58 2.80 16.19
CA ILE A 403 -25.29 2.32 14.83
C ILE A 403 -26.42 1.41 14.33
N LEU A 404 -26.89 0.49 15.17
CA LEU A 404 -28.00 -0.41 14.84
C LEU A 404 -29.31 0.35 14.63
N ALA A 405 -29.65 1.27 15.54
CA ALA A 405 -30.85 2.10 15.45
C ALA A 405 -30.84 2.95 14.18
N LYS A 406 -29.69 3.53 13.81
CA LYS A 406 -29.55 4.29 12.57
C LYS A 406 -29.78 3.41 11.34
N LYS A 407 -29.18 2.21 11.29
CA LYS A 407 -29.39 1.27 10.17
C LYS A 407 -30.81 0.73 10.10
N LEU A 408 -31.44 0.47 11.24
CA LEU A 408 -32.84 0.08 11.32
C LEU A 408 -33.76 1.21 10.85
N ALA A 409 -33.45 2.46 11.21
CA ALA A 409 -34.20 3.63 10.74
C ALA A 409 -34.10 3.79 9.22
N ASP A 410 -32.90 3.69 8.65
CA ASP A 410 -32.67 3.76 7.21
C ASP A 410 -33.44 2.65 6.45
N LEU A 411 -33.41 1.41 6.97
CA LEU A 411 -34.13 0.28 6.38
C LEU A 411 -35.65 0.48 6.43
N ASN A 412 -36.16 0.93 7.58
CA ASN A 412 -37.59 1.22 7.74
C ASN A 412 -38.04 2.34 6.80
N LEU A 413 -37.29 3.43 6.71
CA LEU A 413 -37.59 4.55 5.79
C LEU A 413 -37.62 4.11 4.33
N ARG A 414 -36.64 3.30 3.91
CA ARG A 414 -36.62 2.77 2.55
C ARG A 414 -37.83 1.89 2.25
N THR A 415 -38.19 0.99 3.17
CA THR A 415 -39.38 0.15 3.02
C THR A 415 -40.65 0.98 2.96
N TRP A 416 -40.79 2.02 3.80
CA TRP A 416 -41.91 2.93 3.76
C TRP A 416 -41.97 3.76 2.48
N SER A 417 -40.83 4.21 1.96
CA SER A 417 -40.73 4.89 0.65
C SER A 417 -41.20 4.00 -0.49
N ILE A 418 -40.74 2.74 -0.56
CA ILE A 418 -41.19 1.78 -1.56
C ILE A 418 -42.70 1.54 -1.42
N ALA A 419 -43.19 1.26 -0.21
CA ALA A 419 -44.60 0.98 0.01
C ALA A 419 -45.50 2.18 -0.33
N ALA A 420 -45.09 3.40 0.05
CA ALA A 420 -45.79 4.63 -0.31
C ALA A 420 -45.79 4.88 -1.84
N GLY A 421 -44.67 4.61 -2.52
CA GLY A 421 -44.57 4.67 -3.98
C GLY A 421 -45.49 3.66 -4.67
N CYS A 422 -45.53 2.41 -4.18
CA CYS A 422 -46.45 1.39 -4.68
C CYS A 422 -47.91 1.81 -4.52
N VAL A 423 -48.27 2.38 -3.37
CA VAL A 423 -49.63 2.90 -3.11
C VAL A 423 -49.97 4.07 -4.03
N ALA A 424 -49.05 4.99 -4.26
CA ALA A 424 -49.22 6.10 -5.19
C ALA A 424 -49.44 5.60 -6.63
N LEU A 425 -48.56 4.70 -7.10
CA LEU A 425 -48.62 4.10 -8.43
C LEU A 425 -49.92 3.31 -8.63
N PHE A 426 -50.31 2.49 -7.66
CA PHE A 426 -51.56 1.75 -7.72
C PHE A 426 -52.78 2.68 -7.78
N GLY A 427 -52.78 3.76 -6.98
CA GLY A 427 -53.81 4.80 -7.07
C GLY A 427 -53.87 5.48 -8.44
N LEU A 428 -52.72 5.69 -9.09
CA LEU A 428 -52.66 6.23 -10.46
C LEU A 428 -53.15 5.22 -11.50
N MET A 429 -52.79 3.94 -11.39
CA MET A 429 -53.25 2.88 -12.32
C MET A 429 -54.77 2.76 -12.32
N LEU A 430 -55.40 2.90 -11.15
CA LEU A 430 -56.87 2.87 -11.04
C LEU A 430 -57.55 4.07 -11.74
N ARG A 431 -56.81 5.08 -12.22
CA ARG A 431 -57.38 6.13 -13.09
C ARG A 431 -57.67 5.61 -14.50
N VAL A 432 -57.00 4.58 -14.97
CA VAL A 432 -57.26 3.96 -16.28
C VAL A 432 -58.60 3.24 -16.21
N ARG A 433 -59.59 3.67 -17.00
CA ARG A 433 -60.98 3.20 -16.87
C ARG A 433 -61.12 1.72 -17.19
N GLU A 434 -60.32 1.26 -18.15
CA GLU A 434 -60.27 -0.10 -18.68
C GLU A 434 -59.78 -1.12 -17.63
N LEU A 435 -59.02 -0.66 -16.62
CA LEU A 435 -58.53 -1.51 -15.53
C LEU A 435 -59.51 -1.59 -14.36
N ARG A 436 -60.62 -0.83 -14.38
CA ARG A 436 -61.55 -0.76 -13.25
C ARG A 436 -62.60 -1.86 -13.34
N ASN A 437 -62.72 -2.65 -12.29
CA ASN A 437 -63.93 -3.43 -12.02
C ASN A 437 -64.33 -3.27 -10.55
N THR A 438 -65.61 -3.52 -10.23
CA THR A 438 -66.16 -3.27 -8.90
C THR A 438 -65.37 -3.99 -7.80
N SER A 439 -64.94 -5.22 -8.03
CA SER A 439 -64.14 -6.02 -7.09
C SER A 439 -62.77 -5.39 -6.80
N LEU A 440 -62.06 -4.93 -7.83
CA LEU A 440 -60.77 -4.26 -7.73
C LEU A 440 -60.89 -2.92 -7.00
N LEU A 441 -61.92 -2.12 -7.31
CA LEU A 441 -62.14 -0.83 -6.65
C LEU A 441 -62.44 -1.00 -5.16
N VAL A 442 -63.30 -1.95 -4.79
CA VAL A 442 -63.63 -2.25 -3.39
C VAL A 442 -62.39 -2.76 -2.64
N THR A 443 -61.62 -3.66 -3.24
CA THR A 443 -60.38 -4.19 -2.66
C THR A 443 -59.32 -3.11 -2.48
N ALA A 444 -59.12 -2.26 -3.49
CA ALA A 444 -58.19 -1.13 -3.43
C ALA A 444 -58.54 -0.16 -2.31
N ILE A 445 -59.82 0.16 -2.13
CA ILE A 445 -60.30 1.04 -1.04
C ILE A 445 -60.08 0.38 0.33
N LYS A 446 -60.33 -0.92 0.45
CA LYS A 446 -60.13 -1.67 1.71
C LYS A 446 -58.66 -1.71 2.11
N GLU A 447 -57.79 -2.10 1.19
CA GLU A 447 -56.34 -2.21 1.45
C GLU A 447 -55.68 -0.83 1.58
N GLY A 448 -56.13 0.18 0.84
CA GLY A 448 -55.68 1.56 1.00
C GLY A 448 -56.00 2.12 2.39
N ARG A 449 -57.20 1.83 2.93
CA ARG A 449 -57.55 2.18 4.31
C ARG A 449 -56.70 1.42 5.33
N ARG A 450 -56.46 0.13 5.11
CA ARG A 450 -55.61 -0.69 5.98
C ARG A 450 -54.17 -0.17 6.01
N PHE A 451 -53.62 0.23 4.87
CA PHE A 451 -52.30 0.83 4.75
C PHE A 451 -52.19 2.15 5.53
N LEU A 452 -53.17 3.05 5.39
CA LEU A 452 -53.19 4.32 6.14
C LEU A 452 -53.32 4.08 7.65
N ALA A 453 -54.19 3.16 8.07
CA ALA A 453 -54.33 2.79 9.47
C ALA A 453 -53.02 2.20 10.04
N MET A 454 -52.31 1.41 9.24
CA MET A 454 -50.99 0.88 9.62
C MET A 454 -49.94 1.99 9.75
N MET A 455 -49.89 2.94 8.81
CA MET A 455 -48.95 4.06 8.84
C MET A 455 -49.20 4.98 10.05
N CYS A 456 -50.45 5.31 10.34
CA CYS A 456 -50.85 6.21 11.43
C CYS A 456 -50.96 5.53 12.80
N ASN A 457 -50.77 4.21 12.90
CA ASN A 457 -50.75 3.52 14.17
C ASN A 457 -49.57 4.02 15.02
N LYS A 458 -49.79 4.37 16.28
CA LYS A 458 -48.75 4.82 17.22
C LYS A 458 -47.61 3.81 17.34
N ASN A 459 -47.91 2.52 17.22
CA ASN A 459 -46.93 1.44 17.29
C ASN A 459 -46.31 1.11 15.92
N SER A 460 -46.59 1.88 14.87
CA SER A 460 -46.01 1.64 13.55
C SER A 460 -44.54 2.04 13.53
N SER A 461 -43.75 1.32 12.73
CA SER A 461 -42.36 1.69 12.50
C SER A 461 -42.21 3.06 11.83
N PHE A 462 -43.27 3.59 11.19
CA PHE A 462 -43.32 4.94 10.64
C PHE A 462 -43.49 6.00 11.75
N MET A 463 -44.46 5.84 12.64
CA MET A 463 -44.67 6.80 13.75
C MET A 463 -43.49 6.83 14.71
N TYR A 464 -42.85 5.68 14.95
CA TYR A 464 -41.61 5.61 15.73
C TYR A 464 -40.44 6.41 15.11
N LEU A 465 -40.44 6.62 13.79
CA LEU A 465 -39.46 7.50 13.13
C LEU A 465 -39.75 8.98 13.35
N LEU A 466 -41.01 9.33 13.64
CA LEU A 466 -41.47 10.71 13.85
C LEU A 466 -41.42 11.17 15.31
N GLU A 467 -41.52 10.25 16.27
CA GLU A 467 -41.57 10.58 17.71
C GLU A 467 -40.24 11.14 18.25
N GLU A 468 -39.10 10.71 17.70
CA GLU A 468 -37.79 11.14 18.18
C GLU A 468 -37.30 12.39 17.41
N LYS A 469 -37.49 13.58 18.03
CA LYS A 469 -37.21 14.90 17.42
C LYS A 469 -35.83 15.03 16.75
N THR A 470 -34.80 14.45 17.34
CA THR A 470 -33.42 14.49 16.82
C THR A 470 -33.24 13.62 15.58
N ARG A 471 -33.94 12.49 15.49
CA ARG A 471 -33.95 11.63 14.29
C ARG A 471 -34.78 12.25 13.18
N LEU A 472 -35.95 12.79 13.49
CA LEU A 472 -36.83 13.43 12.52
C LEU A 472 -36.07 14.50 11.71
N ALA A 473 -35.32 15.38 12.37
CA ALA A 473 -34.54 16.43 11.72
C ALA A 473 -33.62 15.88 10.61
N SER A 474 -32.99 14.71 10.83
CA SER A 474 -32.07 14.09 9.88
C SER A 474 -32.74 13.35 8.70
N VAL A 475 -34.05 13.10 8.78
CA VAL A 475 -34.80 12.31 7.79
C VAL A 475 -36.04 13.03 7.25
N THR A 476 -36.23 14.31 7.61
CA THR A 476 -37.41 15.11 7.30
C THR A 476 -37.75 15.09 5.81
N GLU A 477 -36.77 15.28 4.92
CA GLU A 477 -37.00 15.31 3.47
C GLU A 477 -37.59 13.97 2.97
N GLN A 478 -37.02 12.85 3.41
CA GLN A 478 -37.48 11.51 3.03
C GLN A 478 -38.87 11.22 3.60
N VAL A 479 -39.12 11.61 4.84
CA VAL A 479 -40.43 11.51 5.47
C VAL A 479 -41.47 12.33 4.72
N VAL A 480 -41.13 13.56 4.31
CA VAL A 480 -42.02 14.42 3.52
C VAL A 480 -42.31 13.80 2.15
N GLU A 481 -41.32 13.20 1.48
CA GLU A 481 -41.52 12.50 0.21
C GLU A 481 -42.43 11.27 0.37
N ILE A 482 -42.25 10.49 1.43
CA ILE A 482 -43.12 9.37 1.79
C ILE A 482 -44.56 9.89 1.99
N ILE A 483 -44.74 10.93 2.81
CA ILE A 483 -46.06 11.52 3.08
C ILE A 483 -46.69 12.04 1.79
N LYS A 484 -45.94 12.74 0.93
CA LYS A 484 -46.42 13.21 -0.39
C LYS A 484 -46.89 12.04 -1.26
N SER A 485 -46.12 10.95 -1.33
CA SER A 485 -46.49 9.76 -2.10
C SER A 485 -47.79 9.13 -1.57
N VAL A 486 -47.91 9.01 -0.25
CA VAL A 486 -49.14 8.52 0.39
C VAL A 486 -50.32 9.46 0.14
N GLN A 487 -50.11 10.79 0.20
CA GLN A 487 -51.14 11.78 -0.11
C GLN A 487 -51.64 11.67 -1.56
N ILE A 488 -50.74 11.46 -2.52
CA ILE A 488 -51.08 11.22 -3.93
C ILE A 488 -51.96 9.96 -4.04
N GLY A 489 -51.54 8.84 -3.46
CA GLY A 489 -52.31 7.60 -3.46
C GLY A 489 -53.68 7.76 -2.79
N ASN A 490 -53.73 8.39 -1.62
CA ASN A 490 -54.96 8.63 -0.88
C ASN A 490 -55.96 9.52 -1.63
N ARG A 491 -55.50 10.62 -2.25
CA ARG A 491 -56.36 11.49 -3.09
C ARG A 491 -56.96 10.69 -4.26
N ASN A 492 -56.18 9.81 -4.87
CA ASN A 492 -56.69 8.93 -5.92
C ASN A 492 -57.76 7.97 -5.41
N PHE A 493 -57.53 7.30 -4.27
CA PHE A 493 -58.54 6.43 -3.67
C PHE A 493 -59.82 7.16 -3.28
N GLN A 494 -59.72 8.40 -2.78
CA GLN A 494 -60.89 9.23 -2.46
C GLN A 494 -61.72 9.54 -3.72
N ASN A 495 -61.07 9.95 -4.81
CA ASN A 495 -61.73 10.22 -6.09
C ASN A 495 -62.43 8.96 -6.64
N ILE A 496 -61.78 7.81 -6.52
CA ILE A 496 -62.33 6.51 -6.94
C ILE A 496 -63.48 6.08 -6.02
N CYS A 497 -63.41 6.34 -4.73
CA CYS A 497 -64.48 6.02 -3.77
C CYS A 497 -65.77 6.76 -4.10
N VAL A 498 -65.68 8.04 -4.52
CA VAL A 498 -66.83 8.79 -5.01
C VAL A 498 -67.41 8.13 -6.27
N HIS A 499 -66.56 7.77 -7.24
CA HIS A 499 -66.99 7.07 -8.46
C HIS A 499 -67.64 5.71 -8.16
N ALA A 500 -67.06 4.91 -7.27
CA ALA A 500 -67.59 3.60 -6.89
C ALA A 500 -68.95 3.71 -6.20
N LYS A 501 -69.15 4.72 -5.33
CA LYS A 501 -70.44 5.00 -4.69
C LYS A 501 -71.50 5.40 -5.71
N VAL A 502 -71.16 6.26 -6.67
CA VAL A 502 -72.07 6.67 -7.75
C VAL A 502 -72.44 5.48 -8.63
N CYS A 503 -71.48 4.63 -9.03
CA CYS A 503 -71.76 3.43 -9.81
C CYS A 503 -72.58 2.38 -9.04
N ALA A 504 -72.35 2.20 -7.74
CA ALA A 504 -73.11 1.27 -6.91
C ALA A 504 -74.55 1.75 -6.64
N LEU A 505 -74.77 3.07 -6.58
CA LEU A 505 -76.11 3.67 -6.51
C LEU A 505 -76.87 3.49 -7.83
N VAL A 506 -76.18 3.61 -8.97
CA VAL A 506 -76.78 3.41 -10.31
C VAL A 506 -77.04 1.93 -10.62
N ALA A 507 -76.31 1.00 -10.02
CA ALA A 507 -76.52 -0.44 -10.21
C ALA A 507 -77.64 -1.05 -9.32
N ASN A 508 -78.15 -0.28 -8.35
CA ASN A 508 -79.27 -0.66 -7.47
C ASN A 508 -80.59 0.07 -7.83
N VAL A 509 -80.63 0.71 -8.99
CA VAL A 509 -81.82 1.21 -9.71
C VAL A 509 -81.92 0.42 -10.99
#